data_AF-A0A1I4SHI6-F1
#
_entry.id   AF-A0A1I4SHI6-F1
#
_cell.length_a   1.000
_cell.length_b   1.000
_cell.length_c   1.000
_cell.angle_alpha   90.00
_cell.angle_beta   90.00
_cell.angle_gamma   90.00
#
_symmetry.space_group_name_H-M   'P 1'
#
loop_
_entity.id
_entity.type
_entity.pdbx_description
1 polymer ?
#
loop_
_entity_poly.entity_id
_entity_poly.type
_entity_poly.pdbx_seq_one_letter_code
_entity_poly.pdbx_strand_id
1 'polypeptide(L)' 'MAEKDSKAKAPSTVKARVLVVCDYGTCNDVIEIDAELVDSLAGVVDTDPAAVAYAETLTKD' A
#
# COMPACT_ATOMS: atom_id res chain seq x y z
N MET A 1 2.13 30.22 -9.62
CA MET A 1 2.44 28.83 -10.04
C MET A 1 1.21 27.98 -9.79
N ALA A 2 0.94 27.03 -10.69
CA ALA A 2 -0.36 26.39 -10.94
C ALA A 2 -1.13 25.88 -9.71
N GLU A 3 -2.40 26.26 -9.65
CA GLU A 3 -3.49 25.48 -9.06
C GLU A 3 -3.50 24.06 -9.64
N LYS A 4 -3.68 23.05 -8.78
CA LYS A 4 -4.24 21.77 -9.20
C LYS A 4 -4.92 21.07 -8.02
N ASP A 5 -6.23 21.28 -7.97
CA ASP A 5 -7.25 20.31 -7.56
C ASP A 5 -6.97 19.51 -6.27
N SER A 6 -7.24 20.12 -5.12
CA SER A 6 -7.71 19.36 -3.95
C SER A 6 -9.14 18.88 -4.23
N LYS A 7 -9.29 17.90 -5.12
CA LYS A 7 -10.52 17.11 -5.20
C LYS A 7 -10.47 16.17 -4.01
N ALA A 8 -11.15 16.56 -2.92
CA ALA A 8 -11.43 15.69 -1.78
C ALA A 8 -12.25 14.48 -2.27
N LYS A 9 -11.57 13.52 -2.87
CA LYS A 9 -12.06 12.18 -3.14
C LYS A 9 -11.84 11.44 -1.82
N ALA A 10 -12.88 10.82 -1.28
CA ALA A 10 -12.76 10.01 -0.07
C ALA A 10 -11.50 9.13 -0.17
N PRO A 11 -10.63 9.07 0.85
CA PRO A 11 -9.35 8.38 0.74
C PRO A 11 -9.65 6.92 0.42
N SER A 12 -9.42 6.55 -0.84
CA SER A 12 -9.56 5.17 -1.27
C SER A 12 -8.30 4.46 -0.83
N THR A 13 -8.25 4.08 0.45
CA THR A 13 -7.20 3.24 0.97
C THR A 13 -7.35 1.84 0.40
N VAL A 14 -6.23 1.24 0.02
CA VAL A 14 -6.12 -0.11 -0.48
C VAL A 14 -5.16 -0.91 0.39
N LYS A 15 -5.43 -2.20 0.52
CA LYS A 15 -4.49 -3.11 1.18
C LYS A 15 -3.33 -3.40 0.25
N ALA A 16 -2.12 -3.32 0.78
CA ALA A 16 -0.91 -3.66 0.06
C ALA A 16 0.03 -4.47 0.96
N ARG A 17 0.69 -5.46 0.35
CA ARG A 17 1.80 -6.19 0.95
C ARG A 17 3.05 -5.31 0.84
N VAL A 18 3.80 -5.19 1.93
CA VAL A 18 5.11 -4.55 1.92
C VAL A 18 6.13 -5.51 1.29
N LEU A 19 6.81 -5.09 0.22
CA LEU A 19 7.85 -5.89 -0.43
C LEU A 19 9.21 -5.72 0.24
N VAL A 20 9.49 -4.53 0.78
CA VAL A 20 10.77 -4.18 1.41
C VAL A 20 10.53 -3.49 2.74
N VAL A 21 11.38 -3.77 3.73
CA VAL A 21 11.30 -3.12 5.05
C VAL A 21 11.39 -1.61 4.86
N CYS A 22 10.36 -0.89 5.31
CA CYS A 22 10.25 0.55 5.21
C CYS A 22 9.55 1.12 6.45
N ASP A 23 9.39 2.44 6.54
CA ASP A 23 8.69 3.08 7.66
C ASP A 23 7.24 2.62 7.84
N TYR A 24 6.63 2.03 6.80
CA TYR A 24 5.27 1.51 6.87
C TYR A 24 5.16 0.11 7.50
N GLY A 25 6.25 -0.67 7.52
CA GLY A 25 6.23 -2.03 8.05
C GLY A 25 7.39 -2.90 7.57
N THR A 26 7.39 -4.15 8.01
CA THR A 26 8.36 -5.16 7.58
C THR A 26 7.96 -5.83 6.27
N CYS A 27 8.89 -6.50 5.61
CA CYS A 27 8.57 -7.31 4.42
C CYS A 27 7.44 -8.32 4.74
N ASN A 28 6.50 -8.45 3.82
CA ASN A 28 5.25 -9.22 3.92
C ASN A 28 4.25 -8.73 4.97
N ASP A 29 4.42 -7.52 5.50
CA ASP A 29 3.37 -6.91 6.32
C ASP A 29 2.23 -6.40 5.41
N VAL A 30 0.99 -6.47 5.91
CA VAL A 30 -0.20 -6.04 5.15
C VAL A 30 -0.68 -4.72 5.73
N ILE A 31 -0.49 -3.66 4.96
CA ILE A 31 -0.82 -2.29 5.38
C ILE A 31 -1.96 -1.72 4.55
N GLU A 32 -2.67 -0.75 5.10
CA GLU A 32 -3.62 0.07 4.36
C GLU A 32 -2.96 1.38 3.96
N ILE A 33 -2.89 1.64 2.66
CA ILE A 33 -2.26 2.85 2.11
C ILE A 33 -3.17 3.51 1.09
N ASP A 34 -3.02 4.82 0.92
CA ASP A 34 -3.81 5.56 -0.06
C ASP A 34 -3.50 5.08 -1.48
N ALA A 35 -4.53 4.81 -2.28
CA ALA A 35 -4.37 4.36 -3.67
C ALA A 35 -3.55 5.36 -4.50
N GLU A 36 -3.58 6.65 -4.19
CA GLU A 36 -2.80 7.66 -4.90
C GLU A 36 -1.29 7.57 -4.58
N LEU A 37 -0.94 7.00 -3.43
CA LEU A 37 0.45 6.78 -3.01
C LEU A 37 1.02 5.46 -3.53
N VAL A 38 0.19 4.48 -3.90
CA VAL A 38 0.63 3.17 -4.41
C VAL A 38 1.51 3.34 -5.64
N ASP A 39 1.11 4.18 -6.59
CA ASP A 39 1.91 4.47 -7.80
C ASP A 39 3.28 5.06 -7.44
N SER A 40 3.34 5.89 -6.40
CA SER A 40 4.61 6.47 -5.90
C SER A 40 5.48 5.46 -5.15
N LEU A 41 4.87 4.37 -4.66
CA LEU A 41 5.51 3.29 -3.90
C LEU A 41 5.61 2.00 -4.72
N ALA A 42 5.52 2.10 -6.04
CA ALA A 42 5.70 0.97 -6.95
C ALA A 42 7.07 0.30 -6.71
N GLY A 43 7.05 -0.99 -6.36
CA GLY A 43 8.25 -1.76 -6.00
C GLY A 43 8.60 -1.74 -4.50
N VAL A 44 7.93 -0.92 -3.70
CA VAL A 44 7.98 -0.94 -2.23
C VAL A 44 6.79 -1.70 -1.65
N VAL A 45 5.60 -1.50 -2.24
CA VAL A 45 4.36 -2.19 -1.86
C VAL A 45 3.74 -2.89 -3.06
N ASP A 46 2.95 -3.93 -2.77
CA ASP A 46 2.30 -4.79 -3.74
C ASP A 46 0.80 -4.86 -3.41
N THR A 47 -0.03 -4.22 -4.23
CA THR A 47 -1.49 -4.22 -4.06
C THR A 47 -2.16 -5.42 -4.71
N ASP A 48 -1.41 -6.39 -5.24
CA ASP A 48 -2.02 -7.57 -5.83
C ASP A 48 -2.78 -8.37 -4.75
N PRO A 49 -4.05 -8.73 -4.98
CA PRO A 49 -4.84 -9.43 -3.98
C PRO A 49 -4.25 -10.80 -3.62
N ALA A 50 -3.53 -11.47 -4.52
CA ALA A 50 -2.84 -12.72 -4.20
C ALA A 50 -1.59 -12.47 -3.33
N ALA A 51 -0.88 -11.36 -3.57
CA ALA A 51 0.23 -10.92 -2.73
C ALA A 51 -0.21 -10.59 -1.30
N VAL A 52 -1.31 -9.85 -1.17
CA VAL A 52 -1.93 -9.53 0.14
C VAL A 52 -2.39 -10.80 0.84
N ALA A 53 -3.15 -11.67 0.17
CA ALA A 53 -3.63 -12.92 0.77
C ALA A 53 -2.47 -13.83 1.24
N TYR A 54 -1.38 -13.89 0.49
CA TYR A 54 -0.17 -14.61 0.90
C TYR A 54 0.47 -13.99 2.16
N ALA A 55 0.63 -12.67 2.18
CA ALA A 55 1.15 -11.94 3.33
C ALA A 55 0.27 -12.12 4.59
N GLU A 56 -1.07 -12.14 4.44
CA GLU A 56 -2.03 -12.46 5.51
C GLU A 56 -1.87 -13.91 6.03
N THR A 57 -1.28 -14.83 5.25
CA THR A 57 -1.00 -16.20 5.70
C THR A 57 0.34 -16.33 6.43
N LEU A 58 1.29 -15.41 6.20
CA LEU A 58 2.62 -15.43 6.78
C LEU A 58 2.67 -14.89 8.21
N THR A 59 1.75 -13.99 8.56
CA THR A 59 1.65 -13.35 9.90
C THR A 59 1.04 -14.27 10.97
N LYS A 60 0.90 -15.57 10.68
CA LYS A 60 0.22 -16.54 11.52
C LYS A 60 1.23 -17.36 12.32
N ASP A 61 1.78 -16.75 13.36
CA ASP A 61 2.45 -17.43 14.48
C ASP A 61 1.45 -17.79 15.59
#